data_AF-A0A1E7PXZ1-F1
#
_entry.id   AF-A0A1E7PXZ1-F1
#
_cell.length_a   1.000
_cell.length_b   1.000
_cell.length_c   1.000
_cell.angle_alpha   90.00
_cell.angle_beta   90.00
_cell.angle_gamma   90.00
#
_symmetry.space_group_name_H-M   'P 1'
#
loop_
_entity.id
_entity.type
_entity.pdbx_description
1 polymer ?
#
loop_
_entity_poly.entity_id
_entity_poly.type
_entity_poly.pdbx_seq_one_letter_code
_entity_poly.pdbx_strand_id
1 'polypeptide(L)'
;MGFDETRMDIIGQNGNDGDHYEDGVKYDAEKPEFDLIPPLMELEVAKVLTVGAQKYSPDNWRRVPDLRRRYISAARRHINALQQGITYDDETGLHHAAHAVCCLMFLGEVELEAGGVESAPFA
;
A
#
# COMPACT_ATOMS: atom_id res chain seq x y z
N MET A 1 -43.77 -22.81 5.53
CA MET A 1 -42.67 -22.25 4.73
C MET A 1 -41.68 -21.64 5.70
N GLY A 2 -40.78 -22.47 6.22
CA GLY A 2 -39.73 -22.07 7.16
C GLY A 2 -38.44 -21.82 6.39
N PHE A 3 -37.74 -20.75 6.72
CA PHE A 3 -36.36 -20.55 6.26
C PHE A 3 -35.44 -21.33 7.19
N ASP A 4 -34.77 -22.31 6.61
CA ASP A 4 -33.86 -23.27 7.22
C ASP A 4 -32.53 -22.59 7.60
N GLU A 5 -32.08 -22.86 8.81
CA GLU A 5 -30.98 -22.20 9.54
C GLU A 5 -29.63 -22.91 9.32
N THR A 6 -29.40 -23.48 8.14
CA THR A 6 -28.17 -24.27 7.83
C THR A 6 -27.40 -23.70 6.66
N ARG A 7 -26.54 -22.70 6.94
CA ARG A 7 -25.43 -22.32 6.03
C ARG A 7 -24.14 -21.93 6.73
N MET A 8 -23.93 -22.45 7.94
CA MET A 8 -22.61 -22.83 8.41
C MET A 8 -22.58 -24.35 8.39
N ASP A 9 -21.57 -24.91 7.73
CA ASP A 9 -21.15 -26.33 7.67
C ASP A 9 -20.84 -26.73 6.22
N ILE A 10 -19.77 -26.15 5.66
CA ILE A 10 -19.03 -26.77 4.55
C ILE A 10 -17.64 -27.16 5.07
N ILE A 11 -17.56 -27.72 6.28
CA ILE A 11 -16.44 -28.58 6.63
C ILE A 11 -16.89 -29.55 7.73
N GLY A 12 -17.27 -30.76 7.32
CA GLY A 12 -17.51 -31.82 8.28
C GLY A 12 -18.16 -33.06 7.69
N GLN A 13 -17.39 -34.16 7.74
CA GLN A 13 -17.84 -35.56 7.78
C GLN A 13 -18.00 -36.27 6.41
N ASN A 14 -16.97 -37.02 6.02
CA ASN A 14 -17.01 -38.48 5.87
C ASN A 14 -15.73 -38.99 5.21
N GLY A 15 -15.13 -40.05 5.77
CA GLY A 15 -14.11 -40.84 5.07
C GLY A 15 -12.76 -40.87 5.76
N ASN A 16 -12.50 -41.95 6.50
CA ASN A 16 -11.14 -42.39 6.79
C ASN A 16 -10.61 -43.06 5.52
N ASP A 17 -10.08 -42.25 4.62
CA ASP A 17 -9.45 -42.66 3.38
C ASP A 17 -8.06 -42.04 3.47
N GLY A 18 -7.03 -42.87 3.63
CA GLY A 18 -5.65 -42.44 3.86
C GLY A 18 -5.01 -41.74 2.66
N ASP A 19 -5.59 -40.64 2.22
CA ASP A 19 -4.97 -39.68 1.33
C ASP A 19 -4.09 -38.79 2.18
N HIS A 20 -2.81 -39.15 2.21
CA HIS A 20 -1.74 -38.22 2.52
C HIS A 20 -1.84 -37.06 1.53
N TYR A 21 -2.63 -36.04 1.84
CA TYR A 21 -2.42 -34.73 1.26
C TYR A 21 -1.03 -34.32 1.74
N GLU A 22 -0.02 -34.50 0.89
CA GLU A 22 1.25 -33.82 1.09
C GLU A 22 0.92 -32.34 1.18
N ASP A 23 1.13 -31.76 2.37
CA ASP A 23 0.92 -30.33 2.59
C ASP A 23 1.66 -29.54 1.50
N GLY A 24 0.96 -28.62 0.85
CA GLY A 24 1.58 -27.78 -0.18
C GLY A 24 2.71 -26.94 0.40
N VAL A 25 3.94 -27.15 -0.06
CA VAL A 25 5.10 -26.37 0.36
C VAL A 25 5.21 -25.11 -0.50
N LYS A 26 5.15 -23.93 0.14
CA LYS A 26 5.38 -22.63 -0.51
C LYS A 26 6.75 -22.08 -0.08
N TYR A 27 7.65 -21.88 -1.03
CA TYR A 27 8.95 -21.27 -0.79
C TYR A 27 8.86 -19.76 -1.03
N ASP A 28 8.81 -18.99 0.07
CA ASP A 28 8.75 -17.53 0.04
C ASP A 28 9.96 -16.85 0.68
N ALA A 29 10.97 -17.62 1.13
CA ALA A 29 12.09 -17.11 1.92
C ALA A 29 12.88 -15.95 1.26
N GLU A 30 12.84 -15.84 -0.07
CA GLU A 30 13.54 -14.80 -0.83
C GLU A 30 12.59 -13.71 -1.39
N LYS A 31 11.30 -13.72 -1.00
CA LYS A 31 10.30 -12.77 -1.50
C LYS A 31 10.05 -11.66 -0.48
N PRO A 32 9.80 -10.42 -0.93
CA PRO A 32 9.36 -9.36 -0.04
C PRO A 32 8.08 -9.73 0.72
N GLU A 33 8.10 -9.57 2.04
CA GLU A 33 6.95 -9.75 2.93
C GLU A 33 6.06 -8.49 2.90
N PHE A 34 5.12 -8.44 1.95
CA PHE A 34 4.22 -7.29 1.77
C PHE A 34 3.33 -7.00 3.00
N ASP A 35 3.03 -8.02 3.79
CA ASP A 35 2.26 -7.92 5.03
C ASP A 35 2.99 -7.18 6.17
N LEU A 36 4.29 -6.91 6.01
CA LEU A 36 5.05 -6.05 6.94
C LEU A 36 4.77 -4.56 6.75
N ILE A 37 4.09 -4.15 5.67
CA ILE A 37 3.66 -2.76 5.52
C ILE A 37 2.58 -2.47 6.57
N PRO A 38 2.73 -1.43 7.41
CA PRO A 38 1.72 -1.11 8.42
C PRO A 38 0.36 -0.82 7.75
N PRO A 39 -0.70 -1.61 8.00
CA PRO A 39 -1.92 -1.60 7.17
C PRO A 39 -2.71 -0.29 7.29
N LEU A 40 -2.63 0.39 8.44
CA LEU A 40 -3.24 1.71 8.61
C LEU A 40 -2.57 2.76 7.71
N MET A 41 -1.24 2.71 7.60
CA MET A 41 -0.49 3.65 6.78
C MET A 41 -0.68 3.36 5.30
N GLU A 42 -0.70 2.07 4.92
CA GLU A 42 -1.01 1.63 3.56
C GLU A 42 -2.37 2.17 3.09
N LEU A 43 -3.40 2.03 3.93
CA LEU A 43 -4.74 2.55 3.63
C LEU A 43 -4.76 4.08 3.54
N GLU A 44 -4.07 4.80 4.42
CA GLU A 44 -4.00 6.27 4.38
C GLU A 44 -3.31 6.78 3.10
N VAL A 45 -2.22 6.13 2.66
CA VAL A 45 -1.56 6.46 1.40
C VAL A 45 -2.50 6.18 0.22
N ALA A 46 -3.23 5.07 0.23
CA ALA A 46 -4.21 4.76 -0.81
C ALA A 46 -5.33 5.83 -0.90
N LYS A 47 -5.77 6.40 0.24
CA LYS A 47 -6.71 7.53 0.26
C LYS A 47 -6.11 8.78 -0.37
N VAL A 48 -4.86 9.14 -0.05
CA VAL A 48 -4.17 10.28 -0.67
C VAL A 48 -4.07 10.11 -2.19
N LEU A 49 -3.67 8.92 -2.65
CA LEU A 49 -3.63 8.58 -4.07
C LEU A 49 -5.01 8.70 -4.73
N THR A 50 -6.07 8.24 -4.05
CA THR A 50 -7.45 8.34 -4.53
C THR A 50 -7.90 9.79 -4.69
N VAL A 51 -7.64 10.65 -3.70
CA VAL A 51 -7.94 12.09 -3.78
C VAL A 51 -7.19 12.73 -4.96
N GLY A 52 -5.90 12.42 -5.12
CA GLY A 52 -5.10 12.92 -6.24
C GLY A 52 -5.64 12.45 -7.60
N ALA A 53 -6.00 11.17 -7.73
CA ALA A 53 -6.55 10.60 -8.96
C ALA A 53 -7.92 11.18 -9.31
N GLN A 54 -8.79 11.40 -8.33
CA GLN A 54 -10.08 12.07 -8.53
C GLN A 54 -9.91 13.53 -8.97
N LYS A 55 -8.94 14.24 -8.38
CA LYS A 55 -8.70 15.66 -8.68
C LYS A 55 -7.99 15.89 -10.01
N TYR A 56 -7.07 15.00 -10.40
CA TYR A 56 -6.15 15.25 -11.51
C TYR A 56 -6.08 14.15 -12.59
N SER A 57 -6.85 13.07 -12.45
CA SER A 57 -6.74 11.77 -13.15
C SER A 57 -5.71 10.81 -12.53
N PRO A 58 -5.94 9.49 -12.64
CA PRO A 58 -4.91 8.48 -12.37
C PRO A 58 -3.60 8.81 -13.10
N ASP A 59 -2.48 8.51 -12.45
CA ASP A 59 -1.11 8.70 -12.94
C ASP A 59 -0.74 10.10 -13.44
N ASN A 60 -1.55 11.13 -13.15
CA ASN A 60 -1.20 12.50 -13.48
C ASN A 60 0.07 12.98 -12.74
N TRP A 61 0.39 12.34 -11.62
CA TRP A 61 1.60 12.60 -10.84
C TRP A 61 2.89 12.46 -11.67
N ARG A 62 2.91 11.58 -12.69
CA ARG A 62 4.04 11.36 -13.61
C ARG A 62 4.29 12.53 -14.56
N ARG A 63 3.26 13.34 -14.83
CA ARG A 63 3.28 14.45 -15.80
C ARG A 63 3.67 15.79 -15.17
N VAL A 64 3.98 15.80 -13.87
CA VAL A 64 4.34 17.01 -13.15
C VAL A 64 5.72 17.51 -13.61
N PRO A 65 5.84 18.75 -14.14
CA PRO A 65 7.14 19.31 -14.52
C PRO A 65 8.00 19.56 -13.29
N ASP A 66 9.32 19.38 -13.41
CA ASP A 66 10.27 19.53 -12.30
C ASP A 66 9.89 18.66 -11.09
N LEU A 67 9.47 17.42 -11.40
CA LEU A 67 8.86 16.45 -10.48
C LEU A 67 9.66 16.29 -9.19
N ARG A 68 10.98 16.13 -9.30
CA ARG A 68 11.90 15.99 -8.17
C ARG A 68 11.77 17.15 -7.19
N ARG A 69 11.95 18.39 -7.66
CA ARG A 69 11.88 19.57 -6.77
C ARG A 69 10.48 19.74 -6.18
N ARG A 70 9.43 19.50 -6.98
CA ARG A 70 8.04 19.68 -6.55
C ARG A 70 7.63 18.68 -5.46
N TYR A 71 7.94 17.40 -5.61
CA TYR A 71 7.61 16.41 -4.58
C TYR A 71 8.51 16.50 -3.35
N ILE A 72 9.80 16.85 -3.49
CA ILE A 72 10.64 17.16 -2.32
C ILE A 72 10.06 18.33 -1.53
N SER A 73 9.65 19.41 -2.21
CA SER A 73 9.04 20.56 -1.56
C SER A 73 7.71 20.22 -0.89
N ALA A 74 6.86 19.41 -1.55
CA ALA A 74 5.58 18.96 -0.99
C ALA A 74 5.77 18.07 0.25
N ALA A 75 6.62 17.04 0.16
CA ALA A 75 6.95 16.18 1.30
C ALA A 75 7.45 16.99 2.50
N ARG A 76 8.34 17.96 2.26
CA ARG A 76 8.86 18.85 3.32
C ARG A 76 7.78 19.70 3.99
N ARG A 77 6.75 20.16 3.27
CA ARG A 77 5.63 20.90 3.88
C ARG A 77 4.85 20.03 4.86
N HIS A 78 4.54 18.79 4.47
CA HIS A 78 3.83 17.86 5.35
C HIS A 78 4.67 17.41 6.56
N ILE A 79 5.98 17.17 6.36
CA ILE A 79 6.92 16.90 7.46
C ILE A 79 6.99 18.10 8.42
N ASN A 80 7.05 19.32 7.88
CA ASN A 80 7.12 20.53 8.69
C ASN A 80 5.82 20.78 9.48
N ALA A 81 4.66 20.41 8.95
CA ALA A 81 3.40 20.43 9.68
C ALA A 81 3.40 19.43 10.85
N LEU A 82 3.88 18.20 10.64
CA LEU A 82 4.06 17.22 11.71
C LEU A 82 5.01 17.71 12.81
N GLN A 83 6.11 18.37 12.44
CA GLN A 83 7.05 18.99 13.40
C GLN A 83 6.40 20.07 14.27
N GLN A 84 5.33 20.70 13.77
CA GLN A 84 4.54 21.70 14.51
C GLN A 84 3.39 21.06 15.32
N GLY A 85 3.25 19.74 15.30
CA GLY A 85 2.14 19.03 15.95
C GLY A 85 0.82 19.07 15.17
N ILE A 86 0.84 19.51 13.90
CA ILE A 86 -0.32 19.46 13.02
C ILE A 86 -0.37 18.07 12.39
N THR A 87 -1.45 17.34 12.64
CA THR A 87 -1.56 15.93 12.26
C THR A 87 -2.25 15.71 10.92
N TYR A 88 -3.27 16.52 10.62
CA TYR A 88 -4.14 16.36 9.46
C TYR A 88 -4.05 17.56 8.53
N ASP A 89 -4.03 17.26 7.24
CA ASP A 89 -4.10 18.24 6.15
C ASP A 89 -5.47 18.91 6.10
N ASP A 90 -5.49 20.23 5.95
CA ASP A 90 -6.72 21.04 5.94
C ASP A 90 -7.50 20.88 4.64
N GLU A 91 -6.83 20.64 3.51
CA GLU A 91 -7.46 20.44 2.21
C GLU A 91 -8.16 19.07 2.13
N THR A 92 -7.48 18.00 2.58
CA THR A 92 -8.00 16.63 2.39
C THR A 92 -8.55 15.98 3.65
N GLY A 93 -8.27 16.51 4.84
CA GLY A 93 -8.56 15.85 6.12
C GLY A 93 -7.79 14.55 6.36
N LEU A 94 -6.70 14.30 5.60
CA LEU A 94 -5.90 13.08 5.71
C LEU A 94 -4.60 13.34 6.47
N HIS A 95 -4.01 12.28 7.01
CA HIS A 95 -2.82 12.40 7.84
C HIS A 95 -1.61 12.96 7.04
N HIS A 96 -0.90 13.95 7.58
CA HIS A 96 0.23 14.57 6.89
C HIS A 96 1.37 13.57 6.59
N ALA A 97 1.58 12.55 7.43
CA ALA A 97 2.56 11.51 7.13
C ALA A 97 2.22 10.76 5.83
N ALA A 98 0.94 10.49 5.56
CA ALA A 98 0.51 9.77 4.36
C ALA A 98 0.79 10.59 3.10
N HIS A 99 0.53 11.90 3.16
CA HIS A 99 0.92 12.82 2.09
C HIS A 99 2.44 12.87 1.86
N ALA A 100 3.23 12.92 2.94
CA ALA A 100 4.68 12.91 2.85
C ALA A 100 5.20 11.61 2.20
N VAL A 101 4.70 10.45 2.64
CA VAL A 101 5.06 9.15 2.06
C VAL A 101 4.62 9.05 0.61
N CYS A 102 3.41 9.48 0.26
CA CYS A 102 2.95 9.50 -1.13
C CYS A 102 3.90 10.31 -2.04
N CYS A 103 4.35 11.48 -1.58
CA CYS A 103 5.33 12.29 -2.32
C CYS A 103 6.68 11.56 -2.51
N LEU A 104 7.15 10.85 -1.48
CA LEU A 104 8.39 10.09 -1.54
C LEU A 104 8.26 8.84 -2.41
N MET A 105 7.09 8.17 -2.42
CA MET A 105 6.80 7.05 -3.32
C MET A 105 6.88 7.50 -4.78
N PHE A 106 6.27 8.64 -5.15
CA PHE A 106 6.38 9.16 -6.51
C PHE A 106 7.83 9.47 -6.94
N LEU A 107 8.63 10.00 -6.01
CA LEU A 107 10.04 10.27 -6.29
C LEU A 107 10.84 8.97 -6.42
N GLY A 108 10.68 8.06 -5.47
CA GLY A 108 11.35 6.76 -5.44
C GLY A 108 11.00 5.91 -6.66
N GLU A 109 9.73 5.87 -7.05
CA GLU A 109 9.26 5.14 -8.25
C GLU A 109 10.02 5.60 -9.50
N VAL A 110 10.10 6.92 -9.73
CA VAL A 110 10.80 7.47 -10.90
C VAL A 110 12.30 7.19 -10.84
N GLU A 111 12.92 7.26 -9.67
CA GLU A 111 14.34 6.97 -9.50
C GLU A 111 14.66 5.49 -9.71
N LEU A 112 13.83 4.59 -9.20
CA LEU A 112 13.96 3.13 -9.36
C LEU A 112 13.72 2.70 -10.81
N GLU A 113 12.72 3.30 -11.49
CA GLU A 113 12.49 3.09 -12.92
C GLU A 113 13.68 3.57 -13.76
N ALA A 114 14.29 4.71 -13.41
CA ALA A 114 15.42 5.29 -14.14
C ALA A 114 16.74 4.56 -13.91
N GLY A 115 16.97 4.04 -12.69
CA GLY A 115 18.18 3.27 -12.34
C GLY A 115 18.12 1.81 -12.75
N GLY A 116 16.94 1.32 -13.17
CA GLY A 116 16.63 -0.10 -13.19
C GLY A 116 16.46 -0.61 -11.76
N VAL A 117 15.43 -1.43 -11.53
CA VAL A 117 15.33 -2.19 -10.28
C VAL A 117 16.43 -3.25 -10.32
N GLU A 118 17.67 -2.89 -9.98
CA GLU A 118 18.67 -3.90 -9.64
C GLU A 118 18.14 -4.62 -8.41
N SER A 119 17.62 -5.83 -8.61
CA SER A 119 17.26 -6.75 -7.55
C SER A 119 18.54 -7.19 -6.85
N ALA A 120 19.12 -6.31 -6.03
CA ALA A 120 20.01 -6.78 -4.98
C ALA A 120 19.22 -7.85 -4.22
N PRO A 121 19.75 -9.08 -4.08
CA PRO A 121 19.03 -10.14 -3.40
C PRO A 121 18.64 -9.65 -2.00
N PHE A 122 17.41 -9.97 -1.57
CA PHE A 122 17.06 -9.87 -0.15
C PHE A 122 18.08 -10.75 0.59
N ALA A 123 18.96 -10.11 1.36
CA ALA A 123 20.06 -10.75 2.07
C ALA A 123 19.56 -11.54 3.28
#